data_AF-A0A4Y9QV90-F1
#
_entry.id   AF-A0A4Y9QV90-F1
#
_cell.length_a   1.000
_cell.length_b   1.000
_cell.length_c   1.000
_cell.angle_alpha   90.00
_cell.angle_beta   90.00
_cell.angle_gamma   90.00
#
_symmetry.space_group_name_H-M   'P 1'
#
loop_
_entity.id
_entity.type
_entity.pdbx_description
1 polymer ?
#
loop_
_entity_poly.entity_id
_entity_poly.type
_entity_poly.pdbx_seq_one_letter_code
_entity_poly.pdbx_strand_id
1 'polypeptide(L)'
;MTLFTNQSAIACALAAAITFGGGAAHADTLPDTPTASATPAPTETAPTETPAAAETSAPTEPPPPTESPAATPSPAQTTAPSETPAPIEAPAPSADSDDGEAAADPSEAAIAAAAQRDEATAVIAAAKGNASSATISVLIAAVDSVTVALDGDADDATLTALTAAMGVARTAVEESVNVYTDARAALADQGSLIAADLPTGILDAQKATAAPLAAALAALAADDAVAAAAGQVTAWSANVRGYRPAKATATGYVTQITTLRKTKSYAAATIARAAEVVNSKTALISALSAPVPQTATLNAASARAKAAIAAWRKSNSDRGSAYREALAVKATGAVTSKKYATTVNATYAKRLTSALDKLTAGLNTTTIAQLGTLTQAVRSANTTVTSAASSLATAKTVYANGMNALRVFTKATAATRSPLSKANAALKKAITAKASPVTLKRHITNVSSRAAAAKISHTEAPIRAELKWVAENAWSRSYTWGHPYIFNEDCANFASHALEVRGLGPQVLNISSTSLRNHLVGRGFRETADSQAVRRNVKLGDVIQFDWRNNGRYAGDRDHTGIVTRIDRNANGTITIRYTAHTDPGNDPKVNQTIEASLADWGHDRNGGVFFISI
;
A
#
# COMPACT_ATOMS: atom_id res chain seq x y z
N MET A 1 -34.93 30.83 37.75
CA MET A 1 -36.31 31.00 38.26
C MET A 1 -37.25 31.10 37.06
N THR A 2 -38.47 30.59 37.25
CA THR A 2 -39.58 30.37 36.30
C THR A 2 -39.43 29.24 35.27
N LEU A 3 -40.06 28.13 35.66
CA LEU A 3 -40.41 26.88 34.97
C LEU A 3 -41.57 27.06 33.98
N PHE A 4 -41.67 26.17 32.98
CA PHE A 4 -42.88 25.49 32.44
C PHE A 4 -42.39 24.38 31.48
N THR A 5 -42.20 23.14 31.95
CA THR A 5 -43.06 21.93 31.82
C THR A 5 -43.37 21.42 30.40
N ASN A 6 -42.75 20.28 30.06
CA ASN A 6 -43.28 19.03 29.44
C ASN A 6 -44.50 19.16 28.50
N GLN A 7 -44.54 18.63 27.27
CA GLN A 7 -44.53 17.20 26.92
C GLN A 7 -44.70 17.03 25.39
N SER A 8 -44.17 15.93 24.84
CA SER A 8 -44.56 15.28 23.56
C SER A 8 -43.96 15.76 22.22
N ALA A 9 -42.68 15.45 22.03
CA ALA A 9 -42.16 14.45 21.10
C ALA A 9 -42.79 14.21 19.69
N ILE A 10 -41.92 14.36 18.67
CA ILE A 10 -41.76 13.52 17.45
C ILE A 10 -42.75 13.74 16.29
N ALA A 11 -42.27 14.48 15.26
CA ALA A 11 -42.18 14.06 13.85
C ALA A 11 -42.27 15.26 12.88
N CYS A 12 -41.15 15.63 12.24
CA CYS A 12 -41.04 16.13 10.85
C CYS A 12 -39.78 16.99 10.68
N ALA A 13 -38.69 16.36 10.25
CA ALA A 13 -37.57 17.07 9.64
C ALA A 13 -36.81 16.14 8.70
N LEU A 14 -37.24 16.07 7.43
CA LEU A 14 -36.32 15.94 6.29
C LEU A 14 -37.04 16.18 4.96
N ALA A 15 -37.15 17.45 4.57
CA ALA A 15 -37.35 17.84 3.18
C ALA A 15 -36.36 18.99 2.91
N ALA A 16 -35.20 18.66 2.35
CA ALA A 16 -34.25 19.63 1.83
C ALA A 16 -33.42 19.03 0.69
N ALA A 17 -33.77 19.47 -0.52
CA ALA A 17 -32.92 19.77 -1.67
C ALA A 17 -32.06 18.64 -2.30
N ILE A 18 -32.60 18.06 -3.38
CA ILE A 18 -31.81 17.69 -4.57
C ILE A 18 -32.26 18.62 -5.69
N THR A 19 -31.46 19.66 -5.96
CA THR A 19 -31.57 20.48 -7.16
C THR A 19 -30.84 19.79 -8.31
N PHE A 20 -31.61 19.42 -9.34
CA PHE A 20 -31.13 19.04 -10.66
C PHE A 20 -30.57 20.27 -11.38
N GLY A 21 -29.32 20.18 -11.85
CA GLY A 21 -28.75 21.09 -12.85
C GLY A 21 -28.71 20.38 -14.19
N GLY A 22 -29.63 20.75 -15.09
CA GLY A 22 -29.54 20.43 -16.51
C GLY A 22 -28.53 21.34 -17.22
N GLY A 23 -27.91 20.83 -18.27
CA GLY A 23 -26.98 21.60 -19.10
C GLY A 23 -26.44 20.82 -20.30
N ALA A 24 -27.14 21.00 -21.43
CA ALA A 24 -26.68 21.09 -22.82
C ALA A 24 -25.86 19.97 -23.49
N ALA A 25 -26.31 19.69 -24.72
CA ALA A 25 -25.72 18.82 -25.71
C ALA A 25 -24.34 19.29 -26.20
N HIS A 26 -23.42 18.33 -26.39
CA HIS A 26 -22.34 18.42 -27.36
C HIS A 26 -22.20 17.07 -28.05
N ALA A 27 -22.49 17.06 -29.34
CA ALA A 27 -22.07 16.03 -30.27
C ALA A 27 -20.62 16.34 -30.63
N ASP A 28 -19.69 15.47 -30.27
CA ASP A 28 -18.33 15.48 -30.79
C ASP A 28 -17.99 14.10 -31.37
N THR A 29 -17.51 14.18 -32.60
CA THR A 29 -17.14 13.11 -33.53
C THR A 29 -16.04 12.20 -32.99
N LEU A 30 -16.20 10.90 -33.21
CA LEU A 30 -15.17 9.87 -33.02
C LEU A 30 -13.92 10.15 -33.88
N PRO A 31 -12.71 10.15 -33.32
CA PRO A 31 -11.50 10.01 -34.12
C PRO A 31 -11.14 8.54 -34.37
N ASP A 32 -10.62 8.32 -35.57
CA ASP A 32 -10.27 7.06 -36.19
C ASP A 32 -9.32 6.14 -35.40
N THR A 33 -9.52 4.86 -35.67
CA THR A 33 -8.72 3.69 -35.29
C THR A 33 -7.22 3.88 -35.58
N PRO A 34 -6.31 3.71 -34.59
CA PRO A 34 -4.88 3.67 -34.88
C PRO A 34 -4.47 2.29 -35.39
N THR A 35 -3.86 2.30 -36.58
CA THR A 35 -3.18 1.21 -37.26
C THR A 35 -2.08 0.59 -36.40
N ALA A 36 -1.99 -0.74 -36.41
CA ALA A 36 -0.97 -1.52 -35.71
C ALA A 36 0.44 -1.18 -36.22
N SER A 37 1.34 -0.78 -35.30
CA SER A 37 2.77 -0.62 -35.57
C SER A 37 3.50 -1.89 -35.12
N ALA A 38 4.36 -2.40 -36.00
CA ALA A 38 5.09 -3.65 -35.86
C ALA A 38 6.02 -3.71 -34.63
N THR A 39 6.00 -4.88 -33.98
CA THR A 39 6.88 -5.30 -32.89
C THR A 39 8.32 -5.52 -33.39
N PRO A 40 9.36 -4.93 -32.79
CA PRO A 40 10.74 -5.34 -33.03
C PRO A 40 11.09 -6.62 -32.26
N ALA A 41 11.85 -7.49 -32.91
CA ALA A 41 12.33 -8.77 -32.38
C ALA A 41 13.23 -8.60 -31.13
N PRO A 42 13.19 -9.52 -30.16
CA PRO A 42 14.05 -9.48 -28.99
C PRO A 42 15.49 -9.88 -29.31
N THR A 43 16.44 -9.11 -28.78
CA THR A 43 17.87 -9.39 -28.76
C THR A 43 18.18 -10.53 -27.79
N GLU A 44 18.89 -11.56 -28.25
CA GLU A 44 19.47 -12.64 -27.44
C GLU A 44 20.44 -12.08 -26.39
N THR A 45 20.24 -12.47 -25.14
CA THR A 45 21.23 -12.34 -24.06
C THR A 45 21.63 -13.72 -23.57
N ALA A 46 22.94 -13.93 -23.50
CA ALA A 46 23.65 -15.14 -23.08
C ALA A 46 23.27 -15.64 -21.67
N PRO A 47 23.44 -16.95 -21.39
CA PRO A 47 22.98 -17.57 -20.15
C PRO A 47 23.91 -17.28 -18.97
N THR A 48 23.31 -16.91 -17.84
CA THR A 48 23.98 -16.85 -16.54
C THR A 48 23.68 -18.13 -15.77
N GLU A 49 24.73 -18.77 -15.25
CA GLU A 49 24.69 -20.03 -14.52
C GLU A 49 23.78 -20.00 -13.29
N THR A 50 23.02 -21.10 -13.13
CA THR A 50 22.07 -21.35 -12.04
C THR A 50 22.78 -21.99 -10.85
N PRO A 51 22.66 -21.44 -9.62
CA PRO A 51 23.15 -22.13 -8.42
C PRO A 51 22.23 -23.30 -8.05
N ALA A 52 22.85 -24.42 -7.69
CA ALA A 52 22.22 -25.67 -7.26
C ALA A 52 21.24 -25.49 -6.09
N ALA A 53 20.07 -26.12 -6.21
CA ALA A 53 19.03 -26.16 -5.19
C ALA A 53 19.43 -27.09 -4.03
N ALA A 54 19.23 -26.60 -2.81
CA ALA A 54 19.28 -27.42 -1.60
C ALA A 54 18.03 -28.32 -1.51
N GLU A 55 18.25 -29.59 -1.21
CA GLU A 55 17.21 -30.61 -1.06
C GLU A 55 16.21 -30.24 0.03
N THR A 56 14.93 -30.19 -0.34
CA THR A 56 13.80 -30.03 0.58
C THR A 56 13.17 -31.39 0.82
N SER A 57 13.04 -31.75 2.09
CA SER A 57 12.50 -33.02 2.59
C SER A 57 11.06 -33.28 2.12
N ALA A 58 10.78 -34.53 1.78
CA ALA A 58 9.47 -35.00 1.32
C ALA A 58 8.35 -34.82 2.37
N PRO A 59 7.10 -34.56 1.94
CA PRO A 59 5.96 -34.51 2.85
C PRO A 59 5.50 -35.93 3.23
N THR A 60 5.34 -36.16 4.53
CA THR A 60 4.70 -37.33 5.12
C THR A 60 3.21 -37.37 4.73
N GLU A 61 2.76 -38.53 4.24
CA GLU A 61 1.35 -38.79 3.92
C GLU A 61 0.43 -38.69 5.15
N PRO A 62 -0.84 -38.25 4.98
CA PRO A 62 -1.83 -38.27 6.04
C PRO A 62 -2.38 -39.70 6.25
N PRO A 63 -2.69 -40.09 7.50
CA PRO A 63 -3.26 -41.41 7.80
C PRO A 63 -4.72 -41.51 7.32
N PRO A 64 -5.20 -42.73 7.00
CA PRO A 64 -6.57 -42.98 6.58
C PRO A 64 -7.59 -42.75 7.71
N PRO A 65 -8.86 -42.46 7.39
CA PRO A 65 -9.88 -42.13 8.38
C PRO A 65 -10.25 -43.32 9.25
N THR A 66 -10.30 -43.07 10.56
CA THR A 66 -10.75 -43.98 11.61
C THR A 66 -12.28 -44.12 11.57
N GLU A 67 -12.76 -45.36 11.48
CA GLU A 67 -14.17 -45.72 11.62
C GLU A 67 -14.68 -45.32 13.01
N SER A 68 -15.87 -44.69 13.04
CA SER A 68 -16.55 -44.32 14.28
C SER A 68 -17.62 -45.37 14.61
N PRO A 69 -17.68 -45.87 15.85
CA PRO A 69 -18.58 -46.96 16.23
C PRO A 69 -20.01 -46.46 16.45
N ALA A 70 -20.97 -47.20 15.90
CA ALA A 70 -22.39 -47.04 16.21
C ALA A 70 -22.74 -47.78 17.51
N ALA A 71 -23.33 -47.06 18.46
CA ALA A 71 -24.06 -47.62 19.58
C ALA A 71 -25.25 -46.72 19.98
N THR A 72 -26.47 -47.26 19.77
CA THR A 72 -27.60 -47.42 20.75
C THR A 72 -28.16 -46.15 21.44
N PRO A 73 -29.49 -45.96 21.72
CA PRO A 73 -30.47 -47.00 22.05
C PRO A 73 -31.91 -46.87 21.50
N SER A 74 -32.58 -48.03 21.59
CA SER A 74 -34.04 -48.24 21.59
C SER A 74 -34.67 -47.74 22.89
N PRO A 75 -35.92 -47.23 22.85
CA PRO A 75 -36.82 -47.32 23.98
C PRO A 75 -38.15 -48.03 23.62
N ALA A 76 -38.30 -49.20 24.24
CA ALA A 76 -39.42 -49.72 25.03
C ALA A 76 -40.89 -49.31 24.72
N GLN A 77 -41.66 -50.40 24.52
CA GLN A 77 -42.99 -50.76 25.09
C GLN A 77 -44.23 -49.96 24.66
N THR A 78 -45.30 -50.69 24.27
CA THR A 78 -46.58 -50.78 25.03
C THR A 78 -47.60 -51.73 24.33
N THR A 79 -47.95 -52.78 25.08
CA THR A 79 -49.21 -53.57 25.17
C THR A 79 -49.93 -54.21 23.95
N ALA A 80 -49.97 -55.54 24.00
CA ALA A 80 -51.10 -56.48 23.87
C ALA A 80 -52.35 -56.09 23.05
N PRO A 81 -52.84 -57.05 22.23
CA PRO A 81 -54.27 -57.32 22.13
C PRO A 81 -54.66 -58.64 22.80
N SER A 82 -55.75 -58.51 23.55
CA SER A 82 -56.51 -59.54 24.26
C SER A 82 -57.05 -60.61 23.33
N GLU A 83 -57.10 -61.82 23.85
CA GLU A 83 -57.85 -62.97 23.34
C GLU A 83 -59.30 -62.58 22.99
N THR A 84 -59.78 -63.04 21.84
CA THR A 84 -61.21 -63.01 21.46
C THR A 84 -61.71 -64.45 21.41
N PRO A 85 -62.91 -64.76 21.97
CA PRO A 85 -63.31 -66.12 22.32
C PRO A 85 -63.95 -66.90 21.17
N ALA A 86 -64.03 -68.22 21.39
CA ALA A 86 -64.68 -69.22 20.56
C ALA A 86 -66.14 -68.89 20.16
N PRO A 87 -66.62 -69.42 19.02
CA PRO A 87 -68.01 -69.26 18.61
C PRO A 87 -68.95 -70.10 19.50
N ILE A 88 -70.03 -69.47 19.95
CA ILE A 88 -71.17 -70.10 20.63
C ILE A 88 -72.13 -70.62 19.55
N GLU A 89 -72.34 -71.94 19.52
CA GLU A 89 -73.48 -72.59 18.87
C GLU A 89 -74.78 -72.23 19.60
N ALA A 90 -75.81 -71.83 18.84
CA ALA A 90 -77.23 -71.96 19.17
C ALA A 90 -78.08 -71.63 17.92
N PRO A 91 -79.36 -72.00 17.87
CA PRO A 91 -79.89 -73.34 17.63
C PRO A 91 -80.67 -73.41 16.31
N ALA A 92 -80.91 -74.63 15.83
CA ALA A 92 -81.80 -74.92 14.71
C ALA A 92 -83.24 -74.40 14.93
N PRO A 93 -83.87 -73.75 13.94
CA PRO A 93 -85.32 -73.68 13.85
C PRO A 93 -85.87 -74.77 12.94
N SER A 94 -86.98 -75.33 13.43
CA SER A 94 -87.79 -76.40 12.86
C SER A 94 -88.27 -76.12 11.45
N ALA A 95 -88.41 -77.22 10.71
CA ALA A 95 -89.19 -77.32 9.49
C ALA A 95 -90.66 -76.96 9.76
N ASP A 96 -91.18 -76.02 8.99
CA ASP A 96 -92.59 -75.93 8.67
C ASP A 96 -92.74 -75.86 7.15
N SER A 97 -93.70 -76.64 6.68
CA SER A 97 -93.93 -76.97 5.27
C SER A 97 -95.04 -76.06 4.78
N ASP A 98 -94.79 -75.27 3.73
CA ASP A 98 -95.90 -74.67 2.98
C ASP A 98 -95.50 -74.49 1.52
N ASP A 99 -96.25 -75.19 0.66
CA ASP A 99 -96.06 -75.27 -0.79
C ASP A 99 -96.47 -73.93 -1.43
N GLY A 100 -95.47 -73.16 -1.88
CA GLY A 100 -95.63 -72.01 -2.77
C GLY A 100 -94.45 -71.96 -3.73
N GLU A 101 -94.73 -71.87 -5.04
CA GLU A 101 -93.79 -71.85 -6.17
C GLU A 101 -92.38 -71.33 -5.82
N ALA A 102 -91.39 -72.23 -5.79
CA ALA A 102 -90.01 -71.92 -5.46
C ALA A 102 -89.41 -70.92 -6.46
N ALA A 103 -89.24 -69.67 -6.03
CA ALA A 103 -88.36 -68.72 -6.70
C ALA A 103 -86.95 -69.34 -6.76
N ALA A 104 -86.31 -69.28 -7.92
CA ALA A 104 -84.95 -69.80 -8.09
C ALA A 104 -83.99 -69.13 -7.09
N ASP A 105 -83.14 -69.92 -6.44
CA ASP A 105 -82.13 -69.37 -5.53
C ASP A 105 -81.26 -68.34 -6.28
N PRO A 106 -80.98 -67.17 -5.68
CA PRO A 106 -80.18 -66.14 -6.32
C PRO A 106 -78.79 -66.69 -6.66
N SER A 107 -78.28 -66.36 -7.84
CA SER A 107 -76.94 -66.77 -8.26
C SER A 107 -75.86 -66.18 -7.34
N GLU A 108 -74.68 -66.81 -7.28
CA GLU A 108 -73.54 -66.30 -6.53
C GLU A 108 -73.15 -64.88 -6.98
N ALA A 109 -73.30 -64.58 -8.28
CA ALA A 109 -73.09 -63.25 -8.84
C ALA A 109 -74.14 -62.23 -8.34
N ALA A 110 -75.41 -62.62 -8.22
CA ALA A 110 -76.46 -61.77 -7.67
C ALA A 110 -76.24 -61.45 -6.18
N ILE A 111 -75.82 -62.45 -5.38
CA ILE A 111 -75.47 -62.27 -3.96
C ILE A 111 -74.28 -61.30 -3.82
N ALA A 112 -73.21 -61.50 -4.60
CA ALA A 112 -72.03 -60.64 -4.57
C ALA A 112 -72.33 -59.20 -5.01
N ALA A 113 -73.14 -59.03 -6.07
CA ALA A 113 -73.57 -57.73 -6.57
C ALA A 113 -74.42 -56.98 -5.52
N ALA A 114 -75.34 -57.66 -4.83
CA ALA A 114 -76.15 -57.07 -3.77
C ALA A 114 -75.29 -56.61 -2.58
N ALA A 115 -74.33 -57.42 -2.12
CA ALA A 115 -73.42 -57.04 -1.05
C ALA A 115 -72.55 -55.82 -1.41
N GLN A 116 -72.01 -55.79 -2.64
CA GLN A 116 -71.21 -54.68 -3.13
C GLN A 116 -72.04 -53.40 -3.33
N ARG A 117 -73.31 -53.52 -3.72
CA ARG A 117 -74.25 -52.39 -3.81
C ARG A 117 -74.51 -51.77 -2.45
N ASP A 118 -74.71 -52.59 -1.42
CA ASP A 118 -74.95 -52.12 -0.06
C ASP A 118 -73.71 -51.43 0.52
N GLU A 119 -72.51 -51.98 0.26
CA GLU A 119 -71.23 -51.36 0.60
C GLU A 119 -71.04 -50.01 -0.12
N ALA A 120 -71.31 -49.96 -1.43
CA ALA A 120 -71.25 -48.72 -2.21
C ALA A 120 -72.25 -47.65 -1.72
N THR A 121 -73.44 -48.07 -1.29
CA THR A 121 -74.45 -47.18 -0.69
C THR A 121 -73.96 -46.58 0.63
N ALA A 122 -73.31 -47.39 1.47
CA ALA A 122 -72.67 -46.91 2.70
C ALA A 122 -71.53 -45.92 2.40
N VAL A 123 -70.72 -46.19 1.36
CA VAL A 123 -69.66 -45.26 0.90
C VAL A 123 -70.25 -43.94 0.41
N ILE A 124 -71.32 -43.95 -0.40
CA ILE A 124 -72.03 -42.73 -0.84
C ILE A 124 -72.48 -41.91 0.38
N ALA A 125 -73.07 -42.56 1.38
CA ALA A 125 -73.55 -41.88 2.58
C ALA A 125 -72.40 -41.24 3.39
N ALA A 126 -71.28 -41.94 3.56
CA ALA A 126 -70.10 -41.44 4.28
C ALA A 126 -69.36 -40.32 3.51
N ALA A 127 -69.32 -40.41 2.18
CA ALA A 127 -68.65 -39.45 1.30
C ALA A 127 -69.47 -38.18 1.07
N LYS A 128 -70.75 -38.15 1.44
CA LYS A 128 -71.63 -37.00 1.24
C LYS A 128 -71.07 -35.73 1.90
N GLY A 129 -70.77 -34.73 1.09
CA GLY A 129 -70.16 -33.47 1.54
C GLY A 129 -68.65 -33.56 1.78
N ASN A 130 -68.05 -34.73 1.58
CA ASN A 130 -66.63 -35.02 1.81
C ASN A 130 -65.90 -35.46 0.54
N ALA A 131 -66.57 -35.52 -0.60
CA ALA A 131 -66.01 -35.84 -1.90
C ALA A 131 -66.66 -35.00 -3.00
N SER A 132 -66.06 -35.00 -4.18
CA SER A 132 -66.55 -34.36 -5.40
C SER A 132 -67.96 -34.83 -5.73
N SER A 133 -68.85 -33.86 -5.98
CA SER A 133 -70.24 -34.14 -6.36
C SER A 133 -70.32 -34.94 -7.67
N ALA A 134 -69.39 -34.71 -8.60
CA ALA A 134 -69.30 -35.46 -9.85
C ALA A 134 -68.89 -36.92 -9.60
N THR A 135 -67.90 -37.15 -8.73
CA THR A 135 -67.40 -38.49 -8.41
C THR A 135 -68.46 -39.32 -7.68
N ILE A 136 -69.18 -38.70 -6.72
CA ILE A 136 -70.33 -39.34 -6.04
C ILE A 136 -71.45 -39.67 -7.03
N SER A 137 -71.75 -38.78 -7.98
CA SER A 137 -72.81 -38.99 -8.98
C SER A 137 -72.52 -40.20 -9.89
N VAL A 138 -71.24 -40.42 -10.23
CA VAL A 138 -70.82 -41.61 -10.99
C VAL A 138 -71.06 -42.91 -10.20
N LEU A 139 -70.76 -42.91 -8.89
CA LEU A 139 -71.01 -44.07 -8.03
C LEU A 139 -72.52 -44.33 -7.86
N ILE A 140 -73.33 -43.27 -7.68
CA ILE A 140 -74.80 -43.40 -7.64
C ILE A 140 -75.31 -44.04 -8.92
N ALA A 141 -74.90 -43.56 -10.10
CA ALA A 141 -75.32 -44.14 -11.37
C ALA A 141 -74.90 -45.61 -11.54
N ALA A 142 -73.73 -45.99 -11.01
CA ALA A 142 -73.28 -47.38 -11.01
C ALA A 142 -74.11 -48.26 -10.05
N VAL A 143 -74.44 -47.75 -8.85
CA VAL A 143 -75.33 -48.41 -7.88
C VAL A 143 -76.74 -48.59 -8.47
N ASP A 144 -77.29 -47.56 -9.12
CA ASP A 144 -78.59 -47.62 -9.78
C ASP A 144 -78.58 -48.67 -10.91
N SER A 145 -77.49 -48.74 -11.69
CA SER A 145 -77.35 -49.72 -12.77
C SER A 145 -77.30 -51.16 -12.25
N VAL A 146 -76.57 -51.42 -11.16
CA VAL A 146 -76.56 -52.73 -10.48
C VAL A 146 -77.93 -53.06 -9.90
N THR A 147 -78.62 -52.08 -9.31
CA THR A 147 -79.98 -52.27 -8.77
C THR A 147 -80.98 -52.67 -9.85
N VAL A 148 -81.00 -51.95 -10.97
CA VAL A 148 -81.87 -52.27 -12.11
C VAL A 148 -81.54 -53.66 -12.69
N ALA A 149 -80.27 -54.05 -12.73
CA ALA A 149 -79.87 -55.38 -13.20
C ALA A 149 -80.30 -56.51 -12.25
N LEU A 150 -80.23 -56.29 -10.93
CA LEU A 150 -80.71 -57.23 -9.92
C LEU A 150 -82.24 -57.39 -9.96
N ASP A 151 -82.98 -56.29 -10.10
CA ASP A 151 -84.45 -56.30 -10.14
C ASP A 151 -85.01 -56.87 -11.46
N GLY A 152 -84.19 -56.86 -12.51
CA GLY A 152 -84.55 -57.31 -13.87
C GLY A 152 -84.05 -58.71 -14.23
N ASP A 153 -83.58 -59.50 -13.27
CA ASP A 153 -83.02 -60.84 -13.46
C ASP A 153 -81.90 -60.90 -14.53
N ALA A 154 -80.99 -59.92 -14.52
CA ALA A 154 -79.86 -59.89 -15.45
C ALA A 154 -78.94 -61.11 -15.29
N ASP A 155 -78.29 -61.53 -16.38
CA ASP A 155 -77.35 -62.65 -16.33
C ASP A 155 -76.10 -62.36 -15.49
N ASP A 156 -75.45 -63.43 -15.01
CA ASP A 156 -74.26 -63.36 -14.16
C ASP A 156 -73.12 -62.56 -14.80
N ALA A 157 -73.01 -62.59 -16.14
CA ALA A 157 -71.98 -61.86 -16.87
C ALA A 157 -72.21 -60.34 -16.78
N THR A 158 -73.45 -59.90 -16.93
CA THR A 158 -73.88 -58.50 -16.81
C THR A 158 -73.69 -58.02 -15.37
N LEU A 159 -74.14 -58.80 -14.38
CA LEU A 159 -73.96 -58.48 -12.96
C LEU A 159 -72.48 -58.35 -12.57
N THR A 160 -71.63 -59.26 -13.07
CA THR A 160 -70.18 -59.21 -12.84
C THR A 160 -69.57 -57.93 -13.43
N ALA A 161 -69.93 -57.56 -14.67
CA ALA A 161 -69.40 -56.37 -15.33
C ALA A 161 -69.84 -55.07 -14.64
N LEU A 162 -71.11 -54.97 -14.25
CA LEU A 162 -71.64 -53.80 -13.53
C LEU A 162 -71.03 -53.69 -12.12
N THR A 163 -70.86 -54.82 -11.43
CA THR A 163 -70.19 -54.84 -10.11
C THR A 163 -68.75 -54.37 -10.20
N ALA A 164 -68.01 -54.79 -11.24
CA ALA A 164 -66.65 -54.31 -11.47
C ALA A 164 -66.61 -52.79 -11.76
N ALA A 165 -67.53 -52.27 -12.58
CA ALA A 165 -67.62 -50.84 -12.87
C ALA A 165 -67.97 -50.02 -11.61
N MET A 166 -68.88 -50.52 -10.77
CA MET A 166 -69.20 -49.92 -9.47
C MET A 166 -68.00 -49.93 -8.53
N GLY A 167 -67.21 -51.00 -8.50
CA GLY A 167 -65.96 -51.07 -7.75
C GLY A 167 -64.96 -49.97 -8.14
N VAL A 168 -64.79 -49.72 -9.45
CA VAL A 168 -63.95 -48.61 -9.95
C VAL A 168 -64.49 -47.25 -9.50
N ALA A 169 -65.81 -47.04 -9.61
CA ALA A 169 -66.44 -45.80 -9.15
C ALA A 169 -66.32 -45.60 -7.62
N ARG A 170 -66.37 -46.69 -6.85
CA ARG A 170 -66.18 -46.67 -5.39
C ARG A 170 -64.77 -46.23 -5.01
N THR A 171 -63.75 -46.84 -5.62
CA THR A 171 -62.35 -46.44 -5.41
C THR A 171 -62.13 -44.97 -5.76
N ALA A 172 -62.74 -44.47 -6.84
CA ALA A 172 -62.65 -43.04 -7.19
C ALA A 172 -63.26 -42.13 -6.11
N VAL A 173 -64.39 -42.52 -5.49
CA VAL A 173 -64.98 -41.77 -4.35
C VAL A 173 -64.06 -41.79 -3.14
N GLU A 174 -63.45 -42.94 -2.81
CA GLU A 174 -62.47 -43.05 -1.71
C GLU A 174 -61.25 -42.15 -1.93
N GLU A 175 -60.71 -42.11 -3.15
CA GLU A 175 -59.63 -41.18 -3.52
C GLU A 175 -60.06 -39.72 -3.39
N SER A 176 -61.27 -39.39 -3.85
CA SER A 176 -61.86 -38.04 -3.70
C SER A 176 -62.00 -37.63 -2.23
N VAL A 177 -62.41 -38.55 -1.34
CA VAL A 177 -62.46 -38.28 0.12
C VAL A 177 -61.09 -37.90 0.67
N ASN A 178 -60.02 -38.56 0.21
CA ASN A 178 -58.66 -38.22 0.64
C ASN A 178 -58.25 -36.82 0.18
N VAL A 179 -58.55 -36.45 -1.09
CA VAL A 179 -58.29 -35.10 -1.63
C VAL A 179 -58.95 -34.01 -0.78
N TYR A 180 -60.22 -34.22 -0.40
CA TYR A 180 -60.97 -33.28 0.44
C TYR A 180 -60.46 -33.21 1.87
N THR A 181 -60.02 -34.35 2.42
CA THR A 181 -59.41 -34.43 3.75
C THR A 181 -58.11 -33.64 3.79
N ASP A 182 -57.24 -33.81 2.80
CA ASP A 182 -55.97 -33.07 2.67
C ASP A 182 -56.23 -31.57 2.48
N ALA A 183 -57.22 -31.20 1.66
CA ALA A 183 -57.62 -29.81 1.45
C ALA A 183 -58.08 -29.12 2.74
N ARG A 184 -58.87 -29.80 3.58
CA ARG A 184 -59.30 -29.27 4.87
C ARG A 184 -58.13 -29.16 5.86
N ALA A 185 -57.24 -30.16 5.87
CA ALA A 185 -56.03 -30.11 6.67
C ALA A 185 -55.14 -28.92 6.28
N ALA A 186 -55.02 -28.62 4.98
CA ALA A 186 -54.28 -27.46 4.48
C ALA A 186 -54.89 -26.13 4.96
N LEU A 187 -56.21 -25.96 4.94
CA LEU A 187 -56.88 -24.77 5.50
C LEU A 187 -56.67 -24.65 7.02
N ALA A 188 -56.80 -25.75 7.75
CA ALA A 188 -56.59 -25.78 9.20
C ALA A 188 -55.15 -25.40 9.57
N ASP A 189 -54.17 -25.95 8.85
CA ASP A 189 -52.77 -25.58 9.00
C ASP A 189 -52.54 -24.09 8.72
N GLN A 190 -53.10 -23.58 7.63
CA GLN A 190 -53.01 -22.16 7.28
C GLN A 190 -53.53 -21.26 8.39
N GLY A 191 -54.69 -21.60 8.96
CA GLY A 191 -55.31 -20.86 10.06
C GLY A 191 -54.44 -20.85 11.32
N SER A 192 -53.72 -21.92 11.60
CA SER A 192 -52.82 -22.03 12.77
C SER A 192 -51.59 -21.10 12.70
N LEU A 193 -51.22 -20.65 11.50
CA LEU A 193 -50.04 -19.83 11.25
C LEU A 193 -50.33 -18.32 11.33
N ILE A 194 -51.59 -17.91 11.45
CA ILE A 194 -51.99 -16.50 11.53
C ILE A 194 -51.54 -15.93 12.86
N ALA A 195 -50.61 -14.98 12.82
CA ALA A 195 -50.19 -14.23 13.99
C ALA A 195 -50.00 -12.75 13.65
N ALA A 196 -50.05 -11.92 14.69
CA ALA A 196 -49.97 -10.46 14.57
C ALA A 196 -48.61 -9.95 14.04
N ASP A 197 -47.57 -10.79 13.99
CA ASP A 197 -46.22 -10.40 13.56
C ASP A 197 -45.97 -10.52 12.05
N LEU A 198 -46.95 -11.01 11.29
CA LEU A 198 -46.88 -11.15 9.84
C LEU A 198 -47.18 -9.82 9.13
N PRO A 199 -46.45 -9.49 8.05
CA PRO A 199 -46.75 -8.35 7.19
C PRO A 199 -48.16 -8.43 6.58
N THR A 200 -48.79 -7.27 6.40
CA THR A 200 -50.15 -7.15 5.83
C THR A 200 -50.30 -7.91 4.51
N GLY A 201 -49.35 -7.80 3.58
CA GLY A 201 -49.48 -8.52 2.31
C GLY A 201 -49.34 -10.05 2.41
N ILE A 202 -48.69 -10.60 3.45
CA ILE A 202 -48.74 -12.05 3.73
C ILE A 202 -50.14 -12.44 4.23
N LEU A 203 -50.76 -11.59 5.07
CA LEU A 203 -52.13 -11.77 5.55
C LEU A 203 -53.17 -11.62 4.42
N ASP A 204 -52.93 -10.72 3.46
CA ASP A 204 -53.82 -10.58 2.31
C ASP A 204 -53.67 -11.78 1.35
N ALA A 205 -52.43 -12.25 1.13
CA ALA A 205 -52.18 -13.47 0.36
C ALA A 205 -52.80 -14.71 1.02
N GLN A 206 -52.88 -14.75 2.36
CA GLN A 206 -53.57 -15.79 3.11
C GLN A 206 -55.04 -15.87 2.69
N LYS A 207 -55.75 -14.74 2.76
CA LYS A 207 -57.16 -14.65 2.36
C LYS A 207 -57.36 -15.00 0.89
N ALA A 208 -56.49 -14.51 0.02
CA ALA A 208 -56.56 -14.75 -1.42
C ALA A 208 -56.35 -16.22 -1.81
N THR A 209 -55.54 -16.97 -1.03
CA THR A 209 -55.31 -18.41 -1.26
C THR A 209 -56.36 -19.27 -0.56
N ALA A 210 -56.87 -18.87 0.61
CA ALA A 210 -57.89 -19.59 1.36
C ALA A 210 -59.26 -19.56 0.67
N ALA A 211 -59.65 -18.40 0.12
CA ALA A 211 -61.01 -18.20 -0.40
C ALA A 211 -61.37 -19.14 -1.58
N PRO A 212 -60.50 -19.36 -2.59
CA PRO A 212 -60.77 -20.32 -3.66
C PRO A 212 -60.93 -21.75 -3.16
N LEU A 213 -60.11 -22.18 -2.19
CA LEU A 213 -60.18 -23.53 -1.63
C LEU A 213 -61.46 -23.72 -0.80
N ALA A 214 -61.81 -22.75 0.04
CA ALA A 214 -63.07 -22.78 0.78
C ALA A 214 -64.28 -22.82 -0.15
N ALA A 215 -64.26 -22.06 -1.25
CA ALA A 215 -65.31 -22.07 -2.27
C ALA A 215 -65.38 -23.42 -3.01
N ALA A 216 -64.25 -24.01 -3.39
CA ALA A 216 -64.19 -25.31 -4.06
C ALA A 216 -64.73 -26.44 -3.16
N LEU A 217 -64.35 -26.44 -1.88
CA LEU A 217 -64.86 -27.38 -0.89
C LEU A 217 -66.37 -27.21 -0.65
N ALA A 218 -66.87 -25.98 -0.58
CA ALA A 218 -68.30 -25.70 -0.38
C ALA A 218 -69.15 -26.09 -1.61
N ALA A 219 -68.59 -25.94 -2.81
CA ALA A 219 -69.26 -26.31 -4.06
C ALA A 219 -69.18 -27.80 -4.39
N LEU A 220 -68.45 -28.60 -3.59
CA LEU A 220 -68.12 -30.00 -3.89
C LEU A 220 -67.55 -30.15 -5.33
N ALA A 221 -66.59 -29.28 -5.65
CA ALA A 221 -65.94 -29.21 -6.96
C ALA A 221 -65.13 -30.48 -7.32
N ALA A 222 -64.67 -30.55 -8.57
CA ALA A 222 -63.82 -31.64 -9.05
C ALA A 222 -62.50 -31.74 -8.27
N ASP A 223 -61.99 -32.96 -8.15
CA ASP A 223 -60.83 -33.29 -7.29
C ASP A 223 -59.55 -32.56 -7.72
N ASP A 224 -59.35 -32.35 -9.02
CA ASP A 224 -58.21 -31.60 -9.57
C ASP A 224 -58.24 -30.12 -9.17
N ALA A 225 -59.42 -29.48 -9.19
CA ALA A 225 -59.61 -28.10 -8.78
C ALA A 225 -59.38 -27.93 -7.26
N VAL A 226 -59.88 -28.87 -6.45
CA VAL A 226 -59.67 -28.88 -4.99
C VAL A 226 -58.19 -29.09 -4.67
N ALA A 227 -57.54 -30.07 -5.30
CA ALA A 227 -56.11 -30.36 -5.12
C ALA A 227 -55.23 -29.18 -5.55
N ALA A 228 -55.53 -28.52 -6.68
CA ALA A 228 -54.79 -27.35 -7.14
C ALA A 228 -54.89 -26.17 -6.16
N ALA A 229 -56.09 -25.90 -5.64
CA ALA A 229 -56.29 -24.85 -4.63
C ALA A 229 -55.62 -25.20 -3.28
N ALA A 230 -55.65 -26.47 -2.86
CA ALA A 230 -54.93 -26.98 -1.69
C ALA A 230 -53.40 -26.80 -1.84
N GLY A 231 -52.87 -27.00 -3.04
CA GLY A 231 -51.47 -26.73 -3.37
C GLY A 231 -51.07 -25.26 -3.14
N GLN A 232 -51.92 -24.30 -3.50
CA GLN A 232 -51.68 -22.87 -3.27
C GLN A 232 -51.65 -22.52 -1.78
N VAL A 233 -52.59 -23.07 -0.99
CA VAL A 233 -52.63 -22.88 0.46
C VAL A 233 -51.39 -23.48 1.14
N THR A 234 -50.99 -24.69 0.72
CA THR A 234 -49.79 -25.37 1.23
C THR A 234 -48.51 -24.57 0.93
N ALA A 235 -48.40 -24.02 -0.28
CA ALA A 235 -47.28 -23.17 -0.67
C ALA A 235 -47.21 -21.88 0.18
N TRP A 236 -48.35 -21.25 0.48
CA TRP A 236 -48.41 -20.11 1.39
C TRP A 236 -47.95 -20.50 2.80
N SER A 237 -48.43 -21.62 3.36
CA SER A 237 -48.07 -22.08 4.71
C SER A 237 -46.57 -22.37 4.83
N ALA A 238 -45.99 -23.01 3.81
CA ALA A 238 -44.55 -23.23 3.73
C ALA A 238 -43.76 -21.91 3.71
N ASN A 239 -44.23 -20.91 2.95
CA ASN A 239 -43.60 -19.59 2.94
C ASN A 239 -43.67 -18.91 4.31
N VAL A 240 -44.79 -18.98 5.03
CA VAL A 240 -44.93 -18.34 6.35
C VAL A 240 -44.02 -18.97 7.40
N ARG A 241 -43.95 -20.29 7.46
CA ARG A 241 -43.06 -21.01 8.39
C ARG A 241 -41.59 -20.63 8.17
N GLY A 242 -41.17 -20.51 6.90
CA GLY A 242 -39.82 -20.08 6.54
C GLY A 242 -39.56 -18.59 6.77
N TYR A 243 -40.59 -17.75 6.71
CA TYR A 243 -40.43 -16.29 6.69
C TYR A 243 -39.87 -15.75 8.00
N ARG A 244 -40.34 -16.23 9.16
CA ARG A 244 -39.89 -15.74 10.48
C ARG A 244 -38.38 -15.87 10.71
N PRO A 245 -37.77 -17.06 10.59
CA PRO A 245 -36.31 -17.20 10.74
C PRO A 245 -35.54 -16.42 9.66
N ALA A 246 -36.07 -16.35 8.43
CA ALA A 246 -35.46 -15.56 7.35
C ALA A 246 -35.48 -14.05 7.66
N LYS A 247 -36.60 -13.52 8.18
CA LYS A 247 -36.77 -12.12 8.62
C LYS A 247 -35.80 -11.76 9.75
N ALA A 248 -35.69 -12.62 10.76
CA ALA A 248 -34.77 -12.41 11.88
C ALA A 248 -33.32 -12.35 11.39
N THR A 249 -32.92 -13.31 10.54
CA THR A 249 -31.60 -13.35 9.91
C THR A 249 -31.31 -12.09 9.09
N ALA A 250 -32.23 -11.71 8.21
CA ALA A 250 -32.12 -10.53 7.36
C ALA A 250 -31.97 -9.25 8.20
N THR A 251 -32.78 -9.09 9.24
CA THR A 251 -32.74 -7.93 10.17
C THR A 251 -31.40 -7.89 10.93
N GLY A 252 -30.88 -9.05 11.34
CA GLY A 252 -29.56 -9.18 11.95
C GLY A 252 -28.46 -8.64 11.03
N TYR A 253 -28.46 -9.03 9.76
CA TYR A 253 -27.48 -8.52 8.78
C TYR A 253 -27.66 -7.02 8.48
N VAL A 254 -28.88 -6.51 8.38
CA VAL A 254 -29.13 -5.06 8.22
C VAL A 254 -28.53 -4.27 9.39
N THR A 255 -28.73 -4.75 10.62
CA THR A 255 -28.16 -4.15 11.83
C THR A 255 -26.64 -4.21 11.81
N GLN A 256 -26.07 -5.38 11.52
CA GLN A 256 -24.63 -5.58 11.44
C GLN A 256 -23.98 -4.63 10.42
N ILE A 257 -24.52 -4.54 9.20
CA ILE A 257 -24.01 -3.65 8.15
C ILE A 257 -24.10 -2.18 8.58
N THR A 258 -25.20 -1.79 9.23
CA THR A 258 -25.40 -0.42 9.72
C THR A 258 -24.35 -0.05 10.77
N THR A 259 -24.11 -0.94 11.73
CA THR A 259 -23.07 -0.76 12.75
C THR A 259 -21.69 -0.64 12.12
N LEU A 260 -21.30 -1.58 11.26
CA LEU A 260 -19.98 -1.59 10.61
C LEU A 260 -19.71 -0.31 9.81
N ARG A 261 -20.72 0.23 9.12
CA ARG A 261 -20.59 1.51 8.41
C ARG A 261 -20.44 2.69 9.35
N LYS A 262 -21.24 2.75 10.42
CA LYS A 262 -21.21 3.84 11.41
C LYS A 262 -19.85 3.92 12.11
N THR A 263 -19.28 2.77 12.48
CA THR A 263 -17.98 2.69 13.15
C THR A 263 -16.80 2.86 12.20
N LYS A 264 -17.03 2.91 10.88
CA LYS A 264 -15.98 2.85 9.86
C LYS A 264 -15.04 1.66 10.09
N SER A 265 -15.59 0.56 10.62
CA SER A 265 -14.88 -0.71 10.74
C SER A 265 -14.46 -1.10 9.33
N TYR A 266 -13.18 -1.36 9.12
CA TYR A 266 -12.59 -1.72 7.82
C TYR A 266 -12.12 -0.57 6.91
N ALA A 267 -11.49 0.45 7.48
CA ALA A 267 -10.95 1.60 6.76
C ALA A 267 -9.93 1.27 5.64
N ALA A 268 -9.30 0.10 5.67
CA ALA A 268 -8.36 -0.34 4.63
C ALA A 268 -9.02 -1.15 3.52
N ALA A 269 -10.32 -1.40 3.55
CA ALA A 269 -11.00 -2.10 2.46
C ALA A 269 -11.19 -1.21 1.22
N THR A 270 -11.38 -1.83 0.06
CA THR A 270 -11.66 -1.07 -1.16
C THR A 270 -13.09 -0.52 -1.20
N ILE A 271 -13.29 0.59 -1.90
CA ILE A 271 -14.60 1.20 -2.15
C ILE A 271 -15.55 0.21 -2.82
N ALA A 272 -15.05 -0.62 -3.76
CA ALA A 272 -15.87 -1.65 -4.41
C ALA A 272 -16.47 -2.66 -3.41
N ARG A 273 -15.69 -3.10 -2.41
CA ARG A 273 -16.18 -4.02 -1.37
C ARG A 273 -17.15 -3.35 -0.41
N ALA A 274 -16.88 -2.09 -0.05
CA ALA A 274 -17.83 -1.31 0.74
C ALA A 274 -19.15 -1.06 -0.01
N ALA A 275 -19.09 -0.79 -1.32
CA ALA A 275 -20.27 -0.60 -2.16
C ALA A 275 -21.13 -1.87 -2.25
N GLU A 276 -20.52 -3.04 -2.40
CA GLU A 276 -21.27 -4.30 -2.44
C GLU A 276 -22.01 -4.61 -1.14
N VAL A 277 -21.45 -4.23 0.00
CA VAL A 277 -22.14 -4.30 1.30
C VAL A 277 -23.35 -3.36 1.35
N VAL A 278 -23.25 -2.15 0.77
CA VAL A 278 -24.38 -1.21 0.68
C VAL A 278 -25.47 -1.74 -0.26
N ASN A 279 -25.07 -2.32 -1.40
CA ASN A 279 -26.00 -2.96 -2.33
C ASN A 279 -26.72 -4.14 -1.68
N SER A 280 -25.99 -4.96 -0.93
CA SER A 280 -26.56 -6.10 -0.18
C SER A 280 -27.55 -5.65 0.90
N LYS A 281 -27.26 -4.55 1.62
CA LYS A 281 -28.22 -3.95 2.56
C LYS A 281 -29.49 -3.46 1.84
N THR A 282 -29.34 -2.83 0.68
CA THR A 282 -30.48 -2.35 -0.12
C THR A 282 -31.35 -3.52 -0.58
N ALA A 283 -30.73 -4.61 -1.06
CA ALA A 283 -31.44 -5.83 -1.43
C ALA A 283 -32.18 -6.45 -0.23
N LEU A 284 -31.58 -6.49 0.96
CA LEU A 284 -32.23 -6.96 2.18
C LEU A 284 -33.46 -6.12 2.55
N ILE A 285 -33.33 -4.78 2.52
CA ILE A 285 -34.45 -3.88 2.81
C ILE A 285 -35.56 -4.06 1.78
N SER A 286 -35.22 -4.18 0.49
CA SER A 286 -36.18 -4.43 -0.58
C SER A 286 -36.90 -5.77 -0.40
N ALA A 287 -36.21 -6.83 0.02
CA ALA A 287 -36.83 -8.13 0.28
C ALA A 287 -37.72 -8.12 1.53
N LEU A 288 -37.34 -7.37 2.57
CA LEU A 288 -38.13 -7.21 3.81
C LEU A 288 -39.39 -6.36 3.59
N SER A 289 -39.34 -5.39 2.68
CA SER A 289 -40.43 -4.45 2.38
C SER A 289 -41.22 -4.81 1.12
N ALA A 290 -40.96 -5.97 0.51
CA ALA A 290 -41.74 -6.47 -0.61
C ALA A 290 -43.23 -6.58 -0.21
N PRO A 291 -44.19 -6.33 -1.12
CA PRO A 291 -45.62 -6.43 -0.80
C PRO A 291 -45.98 -7.79 -0.19
N VAL A 292 -45.47 -8.88 -0.75
CA VAL A 292 -45.57 -10.23 -0.18
C VAL A 292 -44.15 -10.80 -0.03
N PRO A 293 -43.51 -10.65 1.13
CA PRO A 293 -42.16 -11.16 1.34
C PRO A 293 -42.08 -12.68 1.18
N GLN A 294 -41.09 -13.12 0.42
CA GLN A 294 -40.84 -14.53 0.15
C GLN A 294 -39.60 -15.01 0.93
N THR A 295 -39.72 -16.17 1.57
CA THR A 295 -38.64 -16.81 2.32
C THR A 295 -37.40 -17.01 1.47
N ALA A 296 -37.57 -17.54 0.25
CA ALA A 296 -36.46 -17.80 -0.66
C ALA A 296 -35.68 -16.52 -1.01
N THR A 297 -36.39 -15.41 -1.28
CA THR A 297 -35.79 -14.11 -1.59
C THR A 297 -35.03 -13.53 -0.40
N LEU A 298 -35.59 -13.62 0.81
CA LEU A 298 -34.91 -13.16 2.03
C LEU A 298 -33.64 -13.99 2.33
N ASN A 299 -33.70 -15.30 2.15
CA ASN A 299 -32.55 -16.18 2.34
C ASN A 299 -31.44 -15.89 1.32
N ALA A 300 -31.79 -15.69 0.04
CA ALA A 300 -30.83 -15.32 -0.99
C ALA A 300 -30.18 -13.95 -0.69
N ALA A 301 -30.96 -12.94 -0.30
CA ALA A 301 -30.45 -11.63 0.10
C ALA A 301 -29.55 -11.71 1.34
N SER A 302 -29.90 -12.54 2.32
CA SER A 302 -29.10 -12.78 3.52
C SER A 302 -27.78 -13.48 3.22
N ALA A 303 -27.79 -14.48 2.33
CA ALA A 303 -26.57 -15.17 1.87
C ALA A 303 -25.62 -14.19 1.15
N ARG A 304 -26.15 -13.34 0.26
CA ARG A 304 -25.39 -12.27 -0.40
C ARG A 304 -24.77 -11.30 0.62
N ALA A 305 -25.55 -10.84 1.60
CA ALA A 305 -25.07 -9.94 2.64
C ALA A 305 -23.96 -10.57 3.50
N LYS A 306 -24.12 -11.84 3.90
CA LYS A 306 -23.09 -12.60 4.61
C LYS A 306 -21.78 -12.65 3.82
N ALA A 307 -21.86 -13.00 2.53
CA ALA A 307 -20.69 -13.05 1.65
C ALA A 307 -20.04 -11.67 1.46
N ALA A 308 -20.83 -10.61 1.29
CA ALA A 308 -20.34 -9.24 1.14
C ALA A 308 -19.60 -8.76 2.40
N ILE A 309 -20.13 -9.02 3.60
CA ILE A 309 -19.48 -8.69 4.88
C ILE A 309 -18.16 -9.44 5.03
N ALA A 310 -18.15 -10.74 4.73
CA ALA A 310 -16.93 -11.55 4.78
C ALA A 310 -15.86 -11.02 3.81
N ALA A 311 -16.24 -10.69 2.57
CA ALA A 311 -15.34 -10.11 1.58
C ALA A 311 -14.83 -8.72 1.99
N TRP A 312 -15.65 -7.90 2.62
CA TRP A 312 -15.26 -6.58 3.14
C TRP A 312 -14.22 -6.70 4.26
N ARG A 313 -14.45 -7.60 5.23
CA ARG A 313 -13.50 -7.91 6.30
C ARG A 313 -12.18 -8.44 5.75
N LYS A 314 -12.24 -9.40 4.82
CA LYS A 314 -11.04 -9.97 4.18
C LYS A 314 -10.23 -8.90 3.44
N SER A 315 -10.89 -8.05 2.64
CA SER A 315 -10.22 -6.94 1.94
C SER A 315 -9.47 -6.02 2.88
N ASN A 316 -10.04 -5.70 4.05
CA ASN A 316 -9.36 -4.87 5.04
C ASN A 316 -8.20 -5.59 5.73
N SER A 317 -8.34 -6.89 6.03
CA SER A 317 -7.26 -7.69 6.61
C SER A 317 -6.07 -7.74 5.66
N ASP A 318 -6.30 -8.15 4.41
CA ASP A 318 -5.27 -8.32 3.38
C ASP A 318 -4.55 -6.99 3.07
N ARG A 319 -5.28 -5.86 3.06
CA ARG A 319 -4.72 -4.53 2.76
C ARG A 319 -4.18 -3.79 3.99
N GLY A 320 -4.45 -4.27 5.21
CA GLY A 320 -4.29 -3.50 6.44
C GLY A 320 -2.87 -2.98 6.67
N SER A 321 -1.85 -3.80 6.41
CA SER A 321 -0.45 -3.40 6.56
C SER A 321 -0.04 -2.33 5.54
N ALA A 322 -0.25 -2.62 4.24
CA ALA A 322 0.09 -1.71 3.14
C ALA A 322 -0.65 -0.37 3.25
N TYR A 323 -1.90 -0.38 3.71
CA TYR A 323 -2.70 0.82 3.92
C TYR A 323 -2.15 1.72 5.03
N ARG A 324 -1.73 1.14 6.17
CA ARG A 324 -1.10 1.92 7.25
C ARG A 324 0.23 2.53 6.82
N GLU A 325 1.04 1.75 6.10
CA GLU A 325 2.31 2.22 5.53
C GLU A 325 2.08 3.38 4.56
N ALA A 326 1.11 3.25 3.65
CA ALA A 326 0.71 4.29 2.71
C ALA A 326 0.27 5.58 3.44
N LEU A 327 -0.51 5.47 4.51
CA LEU A 327 -0.92 6.64 5.31
C LEU A 327 0.26 7.33 5.99
N ALA A 328 1.20 6.57 6.57
CA ALA A 328 2.39 7.13 7.21
C ALA A 328 3.30 7.85 6.19
N VAL A 329 3.51 7.24 5.02
CA VAL A 329 4.28 7.84 3.92
C VAL A 329 3.59 9.08 3.37
N LYS A 330 2.26 9.05 3.20
CA LYS A 330 1.47 10.22 2.79
C LYS A 330 1.63 11.37 3.78
N ALA A 331 1.50 11.10 5.09
CA ALA A 331 1.64 12.12 6.13
C ALA A 331 3.04 12.77 6.10
N THR A 332 4.09 11.94 6.02
CA THR A 332 5.48 12.41 5.93
C THR A 332 5.70 13.26 4.67
N GLY A 333 5.24 12.78 3.52
CA GLY A 333 5.35 13.51 2.26
C GLY A 333 4.59 14.84 2.26
N ALA A 334 3.42 14.92 2.91
CA ALA A 334 2.66 16.16 3.05
C ALA A 334 3.42 17.21 3.89
N VAL A 335 4.05 16.78 4.99
CA VAL A 335 4.91 17.65 5.81
C VAL A 335 6.10 18.16 5.00
N THR A 336 6.80 17.28 4.28
CA THR A 336 7.92 17.66 3.41
C THR A 336 7.49 18.64 2.32
N SER A 337 6.34 18.38 1.67
CA SER A 337 5.80 19.23 0.63
C SER A 337 5.53 20.64 1.17
N LYS A 338 4.83 20.76 2.31
CA LYS A 338 4.58 22.05 2.96
C LYS A 338 5.90 22.76 3.34
N LYS A 339 6.86 22.04 3.91
CA LYS A 339 8.14 22.61 4.36
C LYS A 339 8.98 23.16 3.21
N TYR A 340 9.01 22.48 2.07
CA TYR A 340 9.96 22.79 0.99
C TYR A 340 9.32 23.35 -0.29
N ALA A 341 8.00 23.52 -0.36
CA ALA A 341 7.27 24.02 -1.53
C ALA A 341 7.92 25.26 -2.18
N THR A 342 8.33 26.23 -1.36
CA THR A 342 8.97 27.48 -1.82
C THR A 342 10.49 27.45 -1.75
N THR A 343 11.09 26.40 -1.18
CA THR A 343 12.54 26.29 -0.99
C THR A 343 13.23 25.66 -2.19
N VAL A 344 12.68 24.56 -2.72
CA VAL A 344 13.28 23.80 -3.83
C VAL A 344 12.73 24.26 -5.20
N ASN A 345 13.32 23.72 -6.27
CA ASN A 345 12.82 23.90 -7.62
C ASN A 345 11.35 23.43 -7.74
N ALA A 346 10.52 24.21 -8.44
CA ALA A 346 9.10 23.93 -8.60
C ALA A 346 8.83 22.54 -9.20
N THR A 347 9.72 22.04 -10.07
CA THR A 347 9.60 20.70 -10.67
C THR A 347 9.69 19.59 -9.60
N TYR A 348 10.60 19.70 -8.63
CA TYR A 348 10.70 18.71 -7.54
C TYR A 348 9.49 18.76 -6.61
N ALA A 349 9.05 19.97 -6.24
CA ALA A 349 7.85 20.16 -5.44
C ALA A 349 6.61 19.56 -6.13
N LYS A 350 6.40 19.87 -7.42
CA LYS A 350 5.29 19.36 -8.24
C LYS A 350 5.31 17.84 -8.35
N ARG A 351 6.50 17.22 -8.47
CA ARG A 351 6.62 15.76 -8.50
C ARG A 351 6.13 15.11 -7.21
N LEU A 352 6.47 15.69 -6.05
CA LEU A 352 6.01 15.18 -4.75
C LEU A 352 4.50 15.38 -4.57
N THR A 353 3.95 16.56 -4.88
CA THR A 353 2.50 16.79 -4.79
C THR A 353 1.73 15.86 -5.70
N SER A 354 2.15 15.70 -6.96
CA SER A 354 1.50 14.78 -7.91
C SER A 354 1.53 13.33 -7.43
N ALA A 355 2.61 12.89 -6.77
CA ALA A 355 2.70 11.55 -6.19
C ALA A 355 1.75 11.40 -4.99
N LEU A 356 1.65 12.41 -4.13
CA LEU A 356 0.72 12.44 -2.99
C LEU A 356 -0.75 12.40 -3.44
N ASP A 357 -1.09 13.11 -4.51
CA ASP A 357 -2.43 13.13 -5.08
C ASP A 357 -2.82 11.74 -5.61
N LYS A 358 -1.92 11.12 -6.38
CA LYS A 358 -2.11 9.74 -6.88
C LYS A 358 -2.24 8.72 -5.74
N LEU A 359 -1.39 8.81 -4.71
CA LEU A 359 -1.50 7.94 -3.54
C LEU A 359 -2.84 8.13 -2.82
N THR A 360 -3.27 9.39 -2.64
CA THR A 360 -4.55 9.71 -1.98
C THR A 360 -5.74 9.15 -2.75
N ALA A 361 -5.76 9.31 -4.07
CA ALA A 361 -6.79 8.72 -4.93
C ALA A 361 -6.77 7.18 -4.90
N GLY A 362 -5.57 6.58 -4.75
CA GLY A 362 -5.37 5.14 -4.74
C GLY A 362 -5.73 4.42 -3.44
N LEU A 363 -5.70 5.11 -2.29
CA LEU A 363 -5.82 4.52 -0.95
C LEU A 363 -6.93 3.47 -0.81
N ASN A 364 -8.12 3.73 -1.37
CA ASN A 364 -9.27 2.82 -1.27
C ASN A 364 -9.75 2.26 -2.62
N THR A 365 -8.99 2.46 -3.69
CA THR A 365 -9.40 2.05 -5.05
C THR A 365 -8.45 1.02 -5.66
N THR A 366 -7.17 1.01 -5.26
CA THR A 366 -6.16 0.15 -5.88
C THR A 366 -5.96 -1.18 -5.17
N THR A 367 -5.39 -2.14 -5.91
CA THR A 367 -4.88 -3.41 -5.34
C THR A 367 -3.71 -3.17 -4.38
N ILE A 368 -3.31 -4.20 -3.63
CA ILE A 368 -2.17 -4.14 -2.71
C ILE A 368 -0.87 -3.79 -3.46
N ALA A 369 -0.59 -4.46 -4.58
CA ALA A 369 0.61 -4.22 -5.39
C ALA A 369 0.66 -2.78 -5.96
N GLN A 370 -0.48 -2.30 -6.47
CA GLN A 370 -0.61 -0.92 -6.95
C GLN A 370 -0.43 0.10 -5.81
N LEU A 371 -0.98 -0.17 -4.62
CA LEU A 371 -0.81 0.69 -3.45
C LEU A 371 0.67 0.76 -3.01
N GLY A 372 1.38 -0.37 -3.06
CA GLY A 372 2.83 -0.42 -2.84
C GLY A 372 3.60 0.44 -3.83
N THR A 373 3.24 0.37 -5.12
CA THR A 373 3.85 1.20 -6.18
C THR A 373 3.65 2.70 -5.95
N LEU A 374 2.42 3.12 -5.61
CA LEU A 374 2.10 4.51 -5.30
C LEU A 374 2.84 5.00 -4.06
N THR A 375 2.93 4.16 -3.02
CA THR A 375 3.65 4.44 -1.78
C THR A 375 5.14 4.66 -2.07
N GLN A 376 5.75 3.79 -2.88
CA GLN A 376 7.14 3.92 -3.27
C GLN A 376 7.40 5.18 -4.11
N ALA A 377 6.48 5.56 -5.00
CA ALA A 377 6.58 6.79 -5.77
C ALA A 377 6.65 8.04 -4.88
N VAL A 378 5.84 8.09 -3.81
CA VAL A 378 5.90 9.17 -2.81
C VAL A 378 7.23 9.15 -2.06
N ARG A 379 7.73 7.99 -1.62
CA ARG A 379 9.05 7.87 -0.98
C ARG A 379 10.17 8.43 -1.86
N SER A 380 10.26 7.99 -3.10
CA SER A 380 11.29 8.46 -4.04
C SER A 380 11.20 9.96 -4.31
N ALA A 381 9.99 10.51 -4.47
CA ALA A 381 9.79 11.95 -4.65
C ALA A 381 10.18 12.73 -3.37
N ASN A 382 9.84 12.21 -2.20
CA ASN A 382 10.16 12.80 -0.90
C ASN A 382 11.69 12.87 -0.67
N THR A 383 12.41 11.77 -0.97
CA THR A 383 13.88 11.74 -0.93
C THR A 383 14.47 12.77 -1.89
N THR A 384 13.96 12.86 -3.11
CA THR A 384 14.43 13.83 -4.11
C THR A 384 14.30 15.27 -3.61
N VAL A 385 13.14 15.64 -3.06
CA VAL A 385 12.89 16.98 -2.51
C VAL A 385 13.84 17.27 -1.33
N THR A 386 14.00 16.32 -0.41
CA THR A 386 14.86 16.48 0.76
C THR A 386 16.33 16.63 0.36
N SER A 387 16.83 15.80 -0.56
CA SER A 387 18.20 15.92 -1.09
C SER A 387 18.44 17.24 -1.82
N ALA A 388 17.44 17.75 -2.56
CA ALA A 388 17.51 19.06 -3.20
C ALA A 388 17.57 20.20 -2.18
N ALA A 389 16.77 20.14 -1.12
CA ALA A 389 16.80 21.13 -0.05
C ALA A 389 18.15 21.13 0.69
N SER A 390 18.68 19.96 1.04
CA SER A 390 20.00 19.83 1.69
C SER A 390 21.13 20.36 0.80
N SER A 391 21.12 20.02 -0.49
CA SER A 391 22.13 20.52 -1.45
C SER A 391 22.10 22.04 -1.56
N LEU A 392 20.91 22.65 -1.54
CA LEU A 392 20.75 24.10 -1.56
C LEU A 392 21.25 24.76 -0.27
N ALA A 393 21.02 24.13 0.89
CA ALA A 393 21.55 24.59 2.17
C ALA A 393 23.09 24.58 2.17
N THR A 394 23.71 23.47 1.77
CA THR A 394 25.17 23.38 1.63
C THR A 394 25.73 24.42 0.66
N ALA A 395 25.05 24.62 -0.48
CA ALA A 395 25.45 25.63 -1.46
C ALA A 395 25.47 27.05 -0.85
N LYS A 396 24.46 27.42 -0.05
CA LYS A 396 24.41 28.72 0.64
C LYS A 396 25.59 28.89 1.61
N THR A 397 25.91 27.87 2.40
CA THR A 397 27.06 27.89 3.31
C THR A 397 28.38 28.06 2.56
N VAL A 398 28.58 27.29 1.48
CA VAL A 398 29.81 27.35 0.68
C VAL A 398 29.95 28.70 -0.03
N TYR A 399 28.85 29.27 -0.53
CA TYR A 399 28.85 30.62 -1.07
C TYR A 399 29.27 31.66 -0.03
N ALA A 400 28.73 31.60 1.19
CA ALA A 400 29.12 32.50 2.28
C ALA A 400 30.62 32.37 2.63
N ASN A 401 31.12 31.13 2.70
CA ASN A 401 32.55 30.86 2.94
C ASN A 401 33.43 31.39 1.80
N GLY A 402 33.02 31.20 0.55
CA GLY A 402 33.72 31.71 -0.62
C GLY A 402 33.78 33.26 -0.63
N MET A 403 32.70 33.92 -0.24
CA MET A 403 32.67 35.38 -0.09
C MET A 403 33.56 35.84 1.08
N ASN A 404 33.55 35.13 2.19
CA ASN A 404 34.44 35.42 3.32
C ASN A 404 35.92 35.25 2.94
N ALA A 405 36.26 34.21 2.16
CA ALA A 405 37.61 34.01 1.65
C ALA A 405 38.09 35.19 0.79
N LEU A 406 37.24 35.76 -0.07
CA LEU A 406 37.57 36.97 -0.84
C LEU A 406 37.84 38.18 0.07
N ARG A 407 37.16 38.28 1.21
CA ARG A 407 37.36 39.36 2.19
C ARG A 407 38.63 39.18 3.03
N VAL A 408 38.90 37.96 3.49
CA VAL A 408 40.03 37.67 4.40
C VAL A 408 41.36 37.56 3.65
N PHE A 409 41.37 36.92 2.48
CA PHE A 409 42.60 36.64 1.73
C PHE A 409 43.01 37.82 0.83
N THR A 410 43.16 39.01 1.41
CA THR A 410 43.40 40.27 0.70
C THR A 410 44.72 40.29 -0.08
N LYS A 411 45.78 39.68 0.48
CA LYS A 411 47.10 39.57 -0.17
C LYS A 411 47.21 38.51 -1.28
N ALA A 412 46.14 37.75 -1.56
CA ALA A 412 46.14 36.80 -2.68
C ALA A 412 46.21 37.53 -4.03
N THR A 413 46.83 36.91 -5.05
CA THR A 413 46.99 37.54 -6.36
C THR A 413 45.66 37.67 -7.11
N ALA A 414 45.59 38.61 -8.07
CA ALA A 414 44.44 38.74 -8.96
C ALA A 414 44.12 37.43 -9.71
N ALA A 415 45.17 36.66 -10.07
CA ALA A 415 45.05 35.38 -10.76
C ALA A 415 44.29 34.30 -9.96
N THR A 416 44.32 34.35 -8.62
CA THR A 416 43.57 33.41 -7.77
C THR A 416 42.25 33.99 -7.27
N ARG A 417 42.20 35.31 -7.01
CA ARG A 417 40.99 36.01 -6.56
C ARG A 417 39.91 36.11 -7.64
N SER A 418 40.28 36.42 -8.89
CA SER A 418 39.32 36.58 -9.99
C SER A 418 38.54 35.28 -10.29
N PRO A 419 39.18 34.10 -10.40
CA PRO A 419 38.45 32.85 -10.55
C PRO A 419 37.54 32.49 -9.37
N LEU A 420 37.95 32.79 -8.12
CA LEU A 420 37.09 32.60 -6.95
C LEU A 420 35.83 33.47 -7.01
N SER A 421 35.98 34.75 -7.39
CA SER A 421 34.85 35.66 -7.59
C SER A 421 33.87 35.13 -8.66
N LYS A 422 34.40 34.69 -9.81
CA LYS A 422 33.60 34.07 -10.88
C LYS A 422 32.88 32.81 -10.42
N ALA A 423 33.55 31.93 -9.66
CA ALA A 423 32.96 30.72 -9.11
C ALA A 423 31.82 31.03 -8.11
N ASN A 424 32.00 32.02 -7.24
CA ASN A 424 30.97 32.48 -6.31
C ASN A 424 29.76 33.07 -7.04
N ALA A 425 29.99 33.87 -8.09
CA ALA A 425 28.90 34.42 -8.91
C ALA A 425 28.08 33.31 -9.59
N ALA A 426 28.75 32.30 -10.14
CA ALA A 426 28.09 31.14 -10.73
C ALA A 426 27.29 30.34 -9.68
N LEU A 427 27.85 30.11 -8.48
CA LEU A 427 27.16 29.43 -7.39
C LEU A 427 25.94 30.24 -6.92
N LYS A 428 26.05 31.56 -6.78
CA LYS A 428 24.92 32.46 -6.43
C LYS A 428 23.79 32.35 -7.45
N LYS A 429 24.13 32.37 -8.74
CA LYS A 429 23.16 32.18 -9.83
C LYS A 429 22.45 30.83 -9.71
N ALA A 430 23.21 29.75 -9.46
CA ALA A 430 22.65 28.41 -9.28
C ALA A 430 21.76 28.28 -8.04
N ILE A 431 22.12 28.93 -6.91
CA ILE A 431 21.29 28.99 -5.70
C ILE A 431 19.97 29.72 -5.98
N THR A 432 20.04 30.88 -6.63
CA THR A 432 18.87 31.70 -6.97
C THR A 432 17.92 30.95 -7.90
N ALA A 433 18.48 30.25 -8.89
CA ALA A 433 17.72 29.39 -9.81
C ALA A 433 17.24 28.07 -9.17
N LYS A 434 17.61 27.78 -7.91
CA LYS A 434 17.33 26.53 -7.22
C LYS A 434 17.72 25.31 -8.07
N ALA A 435 18.95 25.35 -8.58
CA ALA A 435 19.47 24.36 -9.52
C ALA A 435 19.44 22.92 -8.97
N SER A 436 19.57 21.93 -9.85
CA SER A 436 19.60 20.52 -9.46
C SER A 436 20.76 20.19 -8.51
N PRO A 437 20.64 19.16 -7.66
CA PRO A 437 21.71 18.72 -6.76
C PRO A 437 23.06 18.51 -7.45
N VAL A 438 23.06 17.91 -8.64
CA VAL A 438 24.27 17.68 -9.46
C VAL A 438 24.93 19.01 -9.87
N THR A 439 24.12 19.97 -10.31
CA THR A 439 24.61 21.29 -10.70
C THR A 439 25.19 22.04 -9.50
N LEU A 440 24.49 22.02 -8.35
CA LEU A 440 24.97 22.64 -7.13
C LEU A 440 26.28 22.00 -6.64
N LYS A 441 26.38 20.68 -6.64
CA LYS A 441 27.60 19.95 -6.26
C LYS A 441 28.82 20.40 -7.06
N ARG A 442 28.69 20.52 -8.38
CA ARG A 442 29.77 21.01 -9.27
C ARG A 442 30.21 22.43 -8.90
N HIS A 443 29.28 23.34 -8.65
CA HIS A 443 29.61 24.72 -8.27
C HIS A 443 30.21 24.81 -6.86
N ILE A 444 29.71 24.01 -5.92
CA ILE A 444 30.29 23.87 -4.57
C ILE A 444 31.76 23.46 -4.67
N THR A 445 32.07 22.37 -5.39
CA THR A 445 33.45 21.90 -5.56
C THR A 445 34.35 22.97 -6.17
N ASN A 446 33.86 23.71 -7.17
CA ASN A 446 34.63 24.79 -7.80
C ASN A 446 34.90 25.94 -6.82
N VAL A 447 33.90 26.41 -6.05
CA VAL A 447 34.13 27.46 -5.05
C VAL A 447 35.13 27.01 -3.98
N SER A 448 34.97 25.80 -3.44
CA SER A 448 35.86 25.26 -2.42
C SER A 448 37.32 25.17 -2.90
N SER A 449 37.55 24.68 -4.13
CA SER A 449 38.92 24.57 -4.67
C SER A 449 39.55 25.94 -4.94
N ARG A 450 38.78 26.91 -5.46
CA ARG A 450 39.27 28.28 -5.69
C ARG A 450 39.54 29.03 -4.39
N ALA A 451 38.73 28.79 -3.35
CA ALA A 451 38.96 29.35 -2.03
C ALA A 451 40.27 28.83 -1.41
N ALA A 452 40.55 27.53 -1.58
CA ALA A 452 41.82 26.93 -1.16
C ALA A 452 43.02 27.54 -1.91
N ALA A 453 42.93 27.72 -3.23
CA ALA A 453 43.98 28.36 -4.02
C ALA A 453 44.23 29.82 -3.61
N ALA A 454 43.17 30.58 -3.31
CA ALA A 454 43.29 31.95 -2.80
C ALA A 454 43.95 31.98 -1.41
N LYS A 455 43.64 31.02 -0.52
CA LYS A 455 44.29 30.89 0.78
C LYS A 455 45.80 30.67 0.63
N ILE A 456 46.21 29.72 -0.21
CA ILE A 456 47.63 29.44 -0.48
C ILE A 456 48.33 30.71 -1.02
N SER A 457 47.74 31.35 -2.03
CA SER A 457 48.30 32.58 -2.61
C SER A 457 48.43 33.72 -1.60
N HIS A 458 47.50 33.83 -0.64
CA HIS A 458 47.58 34.80 0.44
C HIS A 458 48.72 34.48 1.42
N THR A 459 48.86 33.23 1.83
CA THR A 459 49.93 32.77 2.72
C THR A 459 51.32 32.98 2.10
N GLU A 460 51.46 32.78 0.79
CA GLU A 460 52.72 32.98 0.06
C GLU A 460 53.00 34.45 -0.31
N ALA A 461 52.09 35.38 -0.01
CA ALA A 461 52.25 36.78 -0.40
C ALA A 461 53.50 37.46 0.17
N PRO A 462 53.88 37.24 1.44
CA PRO A 462 55.10 37.85 1.99
C PRO A 462 56.37 37.33 1.30
N ILE A 463 56.44 36.03 0.99
CA ILE A 463 57.56 35.43 0.24
C ILE A 463 57.66 36.03 -1.16
N ARG A 464 56.52 36.25 -1.85
CA ARG A 464 56.56 36.94 -3.16
C ARG A 464 57.05 38.37 -3.06
N ALA A 465 56.73 39.09 -1.99
CA ALA A 465 57.20 40.45 -1.77
C ALA A 465 58.72 40.48 -1.52
N GLU A 466 59.20 39.57 -0.67
CA GLU A 466 60.63 39.34 -0.42
C GLU A 466 61.39 39.04 -1.72
N LEU A 467 60.98 38.03 -2.47
CA LEU A 467 61.67 37.62 -3.70
C LEU A 467 61.63 38.72 -4.78
N LYS A 468 60.54 39.49 -4.85
CA LYS A 468 60.46 40.66 -5.74
C LYS A 468 61.48 41.73 -5.31
N TRP A 469 61.54 42.04 -4.02
CA TRP A 469 62.49 43.01 -3.49
C TRP A 469 63.94 42.55 -3.74
N VAL A 470 64.23 41.27 -3.48
CA VAL A 470 65.55 40.67 -3.75
C VAL A 470 65.92 40.83 -5.22
N ALA A 471 65.01 40.49 -6.15
CA ALA A 471 65.27 40.64 -7.58
C ALA A 471 65.49 42.09 -8.02
N GLU A 472 64.78 43.06 -7.41
CA GLU A 472 64.91 44.48 -7.73
C GLU A 472 66.16 45.14 -7.12
N ASN A 473 66.67 44.60 -6.01
CA ASN A 473 67.73 45.24 -5.21
C ASN A 473 69.04 44.48 -5.18
N ALA A 474 69.11 43.26 -5.73
CA ALA A 474 70.30 42.39 -5.71
C ALA A 474 71.61 43.11 -6.06
N TRP A 475 71.54 44.11 -6.95
CA TRP A 475 72.69 44.85 -7.46
C TRP A 475 72.58 46.37 -7.25
N SER A 476 71.56 46.81 -6.54
CA SER A 476 71.38 48.23 -6.26
C SER A 476 72.28 48.68 -5.12
N ARG A 477 72.86 49.89 -5.22
CA ARG A 477 73.58 50.55 -4.12
C ARG A 477 72.68 51.51 -3.33
N SER A 478 71.38 51.54 -3.65
CA SER A 478 70.46 52.61 -3.22
C SER A 478 69.44 52.20 -2.14
N TYR A 479 69.44 50.95 -1.65
CA TYR A 479 68.62 50.62 -0.47
C TYR A 479 69.41 50.99 0.78
N THR A 480 69.02 52.09 1.44
CA THR A 480 69.80 52.67 2.57
C THR A 480 68.95 52.96 3.80
N TRP A 481 67.77 52.36 3.93
CA TRP A 481 67.02 52.43 5.19
C TRP A 481 67.68 51.49 6.23
N GLY A 482 67.59 51.76 7.54
CA GLY A 482 68.22 50.94 8.58
C GLY A 482 69.74 51.12 8.72
N HIS A 483 70.51 50.77 7.69
CA HIS A 483 71.97 50.93 7.62
C HIS A 483 72.41 51.44 6.24
N PRO A 484 73.47 52.28 6.16
CA PRO A 484 74.04 52.65 4.88
C PRO A 484 74.61 51.42 4.17
N TYR A 485 74.55 51.43 2.84
CA TYR A 485 75.15 50.41 1.99
C TYR A 485 76.64 50.20 2.32
N ILE A 486 77.05 48.94 2.54
CA ILE A 486 78.43 48.58 2.80
C ILE A 486 79.06 48.04 1.51
N PHE A 487 79.99 48.81 0.93
CA PHE A 487 80.62 48.42 -0.33
C PHE A 487 81.30 47.05 -0.23
N ASN A 488 80.87 46.11 -1.10
CA ASN A 488 81.38 44.73 -1.23
C ASN A 488 81.17 43.78 -0.03
N GLU A 489 80.50 44.21 1.04
CA GLU A 489 80.33 43.42 2.27
C GLU A 489 78.88 43.44 2.80
N ASP A 490 77.90 43.77 1.95
CA ASP A 490 76.53 44.08 2.38
C ASP A 490 75.59 42.86 2.50
N CYS A 491 76.12 41.64 2.56
CA CYS A 491 75.31 40.42 2.45
C CYS A 491 74.23 40.26 3.54
N ALA A 492 74.60 40.48 4.80
CA ALA A 492 73.66 40.42 5.92
C ALA A 492 72.66 41.58 5.93
N ASN A 493 73.13 42.76 5.53
CA ASN A 493 72.30 43.96 5.42
C ASN A 493 71.24 43.76 4.31
N PHE A 494 71.63 43.27 3.15
CA PHE A 494 70.73 42.89 2.07
C PHE A 494 69.70 41.83 2.50
N ALA A 495 70.17 40.72 3.07
CA ALA A 495 69.30 39.62 3.48
C ALA A 495 68.31 40.05 4.57
N SER A 496 68.75 40.84 5.54
CA SER A 496 67.87 41.33 6.60
C SER A 496 66.80 42.30 6.10
N HIS A 497 67.10 43.16 5.12
CA HIS A 497 66.07 43.98 4.45
C HIS A 497 65.03 43.14 3.70
N ALA A 498 65.46 42.08 3.00
CA ALA A 498 64.54 41.16 2.35
C ALA A 498 63.58 40.50 3.36
N LEU A 499 64.10 40.12 4.53
CA LEU A 499 63.31 39.55 5.62
C LEU A 499 62.38 40.59 6.29
N GLU A 500 62.80 41.85 6.39
CA GLU A 500 61.93 42.93 6.81
C GLU A 500 60.76 43.10 5.84
N VAL A 501 61.01 43.07 4.53
CA VAL A 501 59.97 43.10 3.48
C VAL A 501 59.06 41.88 3.55
N ARG A 502 59.59 40.71 3.89
CA ARG A 502 58.80 39.50 4.21
C ARG A 502 57.90 39.69 5.44
N GLY A 503 58.16 40.71 6.26
CA GLY A 503 57.35 41.09 7.42
C GLY A 503 57.88 40.58 8.75
N LEU A 504 59.18 40.25 8.86
CA LEU A 504 59.80 39.86 10.13
C LEU A 504 59.97 41.03 11.11
N GLY A 505 59.78 42.26 10.63
CA GLY A 505 59.89 43.53 11.36
C GLY A 505 61.31 44.11 11.37
N PRO A 506 61.47 45.39 11.72
CA PRO A 506 62.75 46.11 11.63
C PRO A 506 63.84 45.55 12.55
N GLN A 507 63.49 44.77 13.57
CA GLN A 507 64.44 44.13 14.46
C GLN A 507 65.31 43.05 13.80
N VAL A 508 64.96 42.63 12.58
CA VAL A 508 65.77 41.67 11.81
C VAL A 508 66.96 42.35 11.12
N LEU A 509 66.93 43.69 10.99
CA LEU A 509 67.96 44.50 10.33
C LEU A 509 69.33 44.30 10.98
N ASN A 510 70.32 43.94 10.18
CA ASN A 510 71.64 43.56 10.67
C ASN A 510 72.72 43.69 9.59
N ILE A 511 73.91 44.14 9.98
CA ILE A 511 75.08 44.24 9.09
C ILE A 511 76.07 43.08 9.24
N SER A 512 75.86 42.18 10.20
CA SER A 512 76.72 41.01 10.45
C SER A 512 75.94 39.72 10.18
N SER A 513 76.49 38.87 9.31
CA SER A 513 75.93 37.55 8.95
C SER A 513 75.73 36.67 10.18
N THR A 514 76.74 36.63 11.05
CA THR A 514 76.76 35.88 12.32
C THR A 514 75.69 36.39 13.29
N SER A 515 75.56 37.72 13.40
CA SER A 515 74.55 38.35 14.25
C SER A 515 73.13 38.12 13.71
N LEU A 516 72.92 38.19 12.40
CA LEU A 516 71.64 37.88 11.75
C LEU A 516 71.25 36.42 11.97
N ARG A 517 72.16 35.48 11.71
CA ARG A 517 71.99 34.05 11.99
C ARG A 517 71.57 33.82 13.44
N ASN A 518 72.34 34.35 14.39
CA ASN A 518 72.07 34.18 15.82
C ASN A 518 70.71 34.80 16.21
N HIS A 519 70.35 35.94 15.63
CA HIS A 519 69.03 36.53 15.82
C HIS A 519 67.90 35.62 15.31
N LEU A 520 68.01 35.08 14.10
CA LEU A 520 66.99 34.21 13.52
C LEU A 520 66.85 32.90 14.30
N VAL A 521 67.96 32.24 14.62
CA VAL A 521 67.96 31.01 15.44
C VAL A 521 67.43 31.29 16.85
N GLY A 522 67.83 32.41 17.47
CA GLY A 522 67.34 32.84 18.78
C GLY A 522 65.83 33.14 18.80
N ARG A 523 65.24 33.53 17.66
CA ARG A 523 63.79 33.67 17.49
C ARG A 523 63.06 32.35 17.23
N GLY A 524 63.77 31.24 17.19
CA GLY A 524 63.22 29.89 17.03
C GLY A 524 63.12 29.43 15.57
N PHE A 525 63.70 30.14 14.60
CA PHE A 525 63.80 29.63 13.24
C PHE A 525 64.78 28.44 13.19
N ARG A 526 64.39 27.39 12.46
CA ARG A 526 65.15 26.14 12.43
C ARG A 526 66.32 26.26 11.45
N GLU A 527 67.52 26.19 11.99
CA GLU A 527 68.75 26.03 11.21
C GLU A 527 69.02 24.56 10.93
N THR A 528 69.53 24.23 9.75
CA THR A 528 69.92 22.87 9.38
C THR A 528 71.12 22.86 8.46
N ALA A 529 72.13 22.04 8.78
CA ALA A 529 73.32 21.87 7.96
C ALA A 529 72.98 21.35 6.55
N ASP A 530 73.72 21.83 5.55
CA ASP A 530 73.51 21.48 4.15
C ASP A 530 73.71 19.97 3.91
N SER A 531 72.75 19.38 3.21
CA SER A 531 72.82 18.04 2.64
C SER A 531 71.77 17.90 1.54
N GLN A 532 71.92 16.93 0.65
CA GLN A 532 70.90 16.66 -0.37
C GLN A 532 69.53 16.32 0.23
N ALA A 533 69.49 15.70 1.42
CA ALA A 533 68.23 15.44 2.12
C ALA A 533 67.57 16.73 2.63
N VAL A 534 68.36 17.65 3.18
CA VAL A 534 67.88 18.93 3.70
C VAL A 534 67.40 19.85 2.59
N ARG A 535 68.12 19.89 1.45
CA ARG A 535 67.72 20.67 0.26
C ARG A 535 66.34 20.32 -0.28
N ARG A 536 65.78 19.13 0.03
CA ARG A 536 64.39 18.75 -0.34
C ARG A 536 63.33 19.56 0.40
N ASN A 537 63.68 20.07 1.57
CA ASN A 537 62.79 20.79 2.48
C ASN A 537 63.01 22.31 2.44
N VAL A 538 64.05 22.78 1.76
CA VAL A 538 64.31 24.21 1.54
C VAL A 538 63.17 24.81 0.72
N LYS A 539 62.78 26.04 1.07
CA LYS A 539 61.75 26.83 0.40
C LYS A 539 62.35 28.11 -0.17
N LEU A 540 61.65 28.69 -1.14
CA LEU A 540 61.99 30.03 -1.61
C LEU A 540 61.82 31.03 -0.47
N GLY A 541 62.75 31.98 -0.38
CA GLY A 541 62.84 32.93 0.72
C GLY A 541 63.47 32.36 2.00
N ASP A 542 63.86 31.09 2.06
CA ASP A 542 64.68 30.64 3.19
C ASP A 542 66.04 31.34 3.15
N VAL A 543 66.67 31.47 4.32
CA VAL A 543 67.99 32.10 4.43
C VAL A 543 69.06 31.01 4.31
N ILE A 544 70.07 31.26 3.49
CA ILE A 544 71.30 30.47 3.48
C ILE A 544 72.39 31.21 4.24
N GLN A 545 73.08 30.49 5.11
CA GLN A 545 74.18 30.97 5.92
C GLN A 545 75.43 30.16 5.60
N PHE A 546 76.53 30.85 5.39
CA PHE A 546 77.87 30.28 5.33
C PHE A 546 78.62 30.74 6.57
N ASP A 547 78.91 29.81 7.47
CA ASP A 547 79.73 30.02 8.66
C ASP A 547 81.13 29.49 8.38
N TRP A 548 82.06 30.38 8.03
CA TRP A 548 83.40 30.00 7.59
C TRP A 548 84.42 29.94 8.71
N ARG A 549 84.04 30.35 9.92
CA ARG A 549 84.87 30.48 11.13
C ARG A 549 86.16 31.29 10.92
N ASN A 550 86.58 31.99 11.97
CA ASN A 550 87.86 32.70 11.93
C ASN A 550 89.02 31.70 12.01
N ASN A 551 89.81 31.59 10.94
CA ASN A 551 91.02 30.75 10.90
C ASN A 551 92.30 31.46 11.39
N GLY A 552 92.17 32.66 11.97
CA GLY A 552 93.26 33.45 12.54
C GLY A 552 94.16 34.15 11.52
N ARG A 553 93.96 33.93 10.21
CA ARG A 553 94.81 34.48 9.14
C ARG A 553 94.35 35.86 8.65
N TYR A 554 93.08 36.18 8.81
CA TYR A 554 92.49 37.47 8.44
C TYR A 554 91.80 38.10 9.64
N ALA A 555 91.91 39.42 9.78
CA ALA A 555 91.19 40.16 10.81
C ALA A 555 89.72 40.33 10.38
N GLY A 556 88.84 39.46 10.86
CA GLY A 556 87.40 39.56 10.62
C GLY A 556 86.71 38.21 10.40
N ASP A 557 85.42 38.16 10.67
CA ASP A 557 84.55 37.04 10.35
C ASP A 557 84.13 37.14 8.87
N ARG A 558 84.37 36.09 8.07
CA ARG A 558 84.07 36.07 6.62
C ARG A 558 82.69 35.47 6.32
N ASP A 559 81.87 35.28 7.35
CA ASP A 559 80.54 34.71 7.22
C ASP A 559 79.67 35.43 6.18
N HIS A 560 78.89 34.65 5.44
CA HIS A 560 78.10 35.14 4.32
C HIS A 560 76.64 34.68 4.45
N THR A 561 75.70 35.56 4.08
CA THR A 561 74.27 35.25 4.14
C THR A 561 73.60 35.61 2.81
N GLY A 562 72.58 34.86 2.42
CA GLY A 562 71.75 35.19 1.27
C GLY A 562 70.34 34.62 1.36
N ILE A 563 69.51 34.99 0.38
CA ILE A 563 68.12 34.55 0.29
C ILE A 563 67.98 33.52 -0.82
N VAL A 564 67.33 32.38 -0.54
CA VAL A 564 67.07 31.34 -1.52
C VAL A 564 66.06 31.84 -2.56
N THR A 565 66.52 32.07 -3.79
CA THR A 565 65.71 32.64 -4.88
C THR A 565 65.27 31.62 -5.90
N ARG A 566 65.93 30.46 -5.99
CA ARG A 566 65.53 29.39 -6.91
C ARG A 566 65.96 28.01 -6.42
N ILE A 567 65.12 27.01 -6.71
CA ILE A 567 65.33 25.61 -6.36
C ILE A 567 65.16 24.79 -7.65
N ASP A 568 66.28 24.29 -8.17
CA ASP A 568 66.29 23.42 -9.35
C ASP A 568 66.30 21.95 -8.89
N ARG A 569 65.29 21.18 -9.30
CA ARG A 569 65.20 19.73 -9.05
C ARG A 569 65.68 18.99 -10.29
N ASN A 570 66.86 18.40 -10.22
CA ASN A 570 67.49 17.74 -11.36
C ASN A 570 66.91 16.34 -11.57
N ALA A 571 66.96 15.85 -12.81
CA ALA A 571 66.42 14.53 -13.18
C ALA A 571 67.08 13.36 -12.42
N ASN A 572 68.34 13.52 -11.99
CA ASN A 572 69.09 12.55 -11.18
C ASN A 572 68.73 12.57 -9.68
N GLY A 573 67.68 13.31 -9.29
CA GLY A 573 67.21 13.41 -7.91
C GLY A 573 68.03 14.35 -7.02
N THR A 574 69.09 14.99 -7.53
CA THR A 574 69.83 16.03 -6.82
C THR A 574 69.09 17.36 -6.85
N ILE A 575 69.28 18.17 -5.82
CA ILE A 575 68.69 19.51 -5.71
C ILE A 575 69.81 20.55 -5.72
N THR A 576 69.67 21.51 -6.64
CA THR A 576 70.52 22.69 -6.71
C THR A 576 69.76 23.86 -6.12
N ILE A 577 70.29 24.43 -5.03
CA ILE A 577 69.79 25.65 -4.45
C ILE A 577 70.57 26.82 -5.04
N ARG A 578 69.86 27.87 -5.43
CA ARG A 578 70.39 29.16 -5.84
C ARG A 578 69.92 30.21 -4.87
N TYR A 579 70.81 31.13 -4.56
CA TYR A 579 70.54 32.21 -3.65
C TYR A 579 71.08 33.51 -4.21
N THR A 580 70.57 34.61 -3.68
CA THR A 580 71.02 35.96 -4.04
C THR A 580 71.52 36.66 -2.78
N ALA A 581 72.67 37.32 -2.90
CA ALA A 581 73.31 38.09 -1.84
C ALA A 581 74.08 39.26 -2.47
N HIS A 582 74.35 40.29 -1.67
CA HIS A 582 75.03 41.50 -2.12
C HIS A 582 76.54 41.42 -1.87
N THR A 583 77.23 40.62 -2.69
CA THR A 583 78.69 40.43 -2.58
C THR A 583 79.48 40.59 -3.87
N ASP A 584 78.92 40.36 -5.07
CA ASP A 584 79.62 40.58 -6.35
C ASP A 584 78.64 40.83 -7.51
N PRO A 585 78.76 41.93 -8.29
CA PRO A 585 77.77 42.29 -9.31
C PRO A 585 77.65 41.26 -10.45
N GLY A 586 76.43 40.72 -10.65
CA GLY A 586 76.00 40.16 -11.94
C GLY A 586 75.78 38.65 -12.03
N ASN A 587 75.75 37.89 -10.92
CA ASN A 587 75.44 36.46 -10.95
C ASN A 587 74.72 35.98 -9.66
N ASP A 588 73.68 35.14 -9.79
CA ASP A 588 73.10 34.40 -8.65
C ASP A 588 73.98 33.16 -8.36
N PRO A 589 74.80 33.16 -7.29
CA PRO A 589 75.67 32.04 -6.99
C PRO A 589 74.88 30.76 -6.70
N LYS A 590 75.44 29.63 -7.16
CA LYS A 590 75.01 28.30 -6.70
C LYS A 590 75.70 28.01 -5.38
N VAL A 591 74.99 27.37 -4.44
CA VAL A 591 75.59 26.98 -3.14
C VAL A 591 76.92 26.24 -3.31
N ASN A 592 76.97 25.26 -4.21
CA ASN A 592 78.19 24.49 -4.47
C ASN A 592 79.31 25.36 -5.06
N GLN A 593 78.97 26.34 -5.92
CA GLN A 593 79.97 27.25 -6.50
C GLN A 593 80.59 28.13 -5.42
N THR A 594 79.80 28.60 -4.45
CA THR A 594 80.30 29.38 -3.31
C THR A 594 81.17 28.53 -2.39
N ILE A 595 80.77 27.27 -2.14
CA ILE A 595 81.60 26.33 -1.37
C ILE A 595 82.94 26.09 -2.07
N GLU A 596 82.91 25.81 -3.38
CA GLU A 596 84.11 25.56 -4.19
C GLU A 596 85.03 26.79 -4.25
N ALA A 597 84.48 27.99 -4.43
CA ALA A 597 85.23 29.24 -4.42
C ALA A 597 85.86 29.54 -3.05
N SER A 598 85.12 29.31 -1.95
CA SER A 598 85.60 29.49 -0.58
C SER A 598 86.79 28.58 -0.26
N LEU A 599 86.74 27.31 -0.71
CA LEU A 599 87.84 26.36 -0.53
C LEU A 599 89.08 26.72 -1.35
N ALA A 600 88.94 27.47 -2.46
CA ALA A 600 90.02 27.85 -3.36
C ALA A 600 90.80 29.10 -2.91
N ASP A 601 90.22 30.00 -2.09
CA ASP A 601 90.83 31.28 -1.66
C ASP A 601 91.82 31.13 -0.47
N TRP A 602 92.06 29.92 0.05
CA TRP A 602 92.97 29.63 1.18
C TRP A 602 92.75 30.47 2.46
N GLY A 603 91.64 31.21 2.53
CA GLY A 603 91.30 32.16 3.59
C GLY A 603 90.12 31.78 4.47
N HIS A 604 89.54 30.58 4.27
CA HIS A 604 88.38 30.08 4.99
C HIS A 604 88.73 28.79 5.76
N ASP A 605 88.07 28.51 6.90
CA ASP A 605 88.25 27.25 7.63
C ASP A 605 87.63 26.10 6.81
N ARG A 606 88.39 25.02 6.60
CA ARG A 606 87.88 23.78 5.99
C ARG A 606 86.79 23.12 6.83
N ASN A 607 86.66 23.50 8.11
CA ASN A 607 85.60 23.05 9.00
C ASN A 607 84.37 23.99 9.03
N GLY A 608 84.35 25.03 8.19
CA GLY A 608 83.18 25.89 8.02
C GLY A 608 81.98 25.13 7.46
N GLY A 609 80.77 25.60 7.79
CA GLY A 609 79.51 24.93 7.48
C GLY A 609 78.56 25.80 6.67
N VAL A 610 77.80 25.16 5.77
CA VAL A 610 76.65 25.78 5.12
C VAL A 610 75.37 25.35 5.82
N PHE A 611 74.50 26.31 6.11
CA PHE A 611 73.25 26.09 6.82
C PHE A 611 72.09 26.75 6.08
N PHE A 612 70.92 26.12 6.16
CA PHE A 612 69.64 26.72 5.78
C PHE A 612 68.83 27.05 7.03
N ILE A 613 68.32 28.26 7.10
CA ILE A 613 67.41 28.71 8.15
C ILE A 613 66.02 28.84 7.52
N SER A 614 65.08 28.00 7.95
CA SER A 614 63.72 28.00 7.42
C SER A 614 62.86 29.06 8.12
N ILE A 615 62.33 30.00 7.33
CA ILE A 615 61.60 31.19 7.81
C ILE A 615 60.08 31.02 7.74
#